data_AF-A0A643FUH3-F1
#
_entry.id   AF-A0A643FUH3-F1
#
_cell.length_a   1.000
_cell.length_b   1.000
_cell.length_c   1.000
_cell.angle_alpha   90.00
_cell.angle_beta   90.00
_cell.angle_gamma   90.00
#
_symmetry.space_group_name_H-M   'P 1'
#
loop_
_entity.id
_entity.type
_entity.pdbx_description
1 polymer ?
#
loop_
_entity_poly.entity_id
_entity_poly.type
_entity_poly.pdbx_seq_one_letter_code
_entity_poly.pdbx_strand_id
1 'polypeptide(L)'
;MTHPVPKQWLWLDTALSWIALLGILTCLGLTDFHGMRPLDVGGTLFGGSFNQMMYAGAWIAAMAGLLLATAFRLDGHRTAWCMAGIVQTGAGAWWLLHYPATHDGNLLLSPEREEIAAAMLVGMALLIGGVFLHVRAARARRRRPISSTRMVVRSVVASSLILIFIAIPLANALRTPLPHCAFSKAGSQLTVCLDASDTPVIVD
;
A
#
# COMPACT_ATOMS: atom_id res chain seq x y z
N MET A 1 35.93 14.13 11.48
CA MET A 1 36.59 13.27 10.46
C MET A 1 35.53 12.40 9.82
N THR A 2 35.26 12.54 8.52
CA THR A 2 34.33 11.66 7.79
C THR A 2 35.11 10.49 7.21
N HIS A 3 35.03 9.32 7.84
CA HIS A 3 35.57 8.10 7.24
C HIS A 3 34.82 7.80 5.93
N PRO A 4 35.53 7.45 4.85
CA PRO A 4 34.89 7.07 3.60
C PRO A 4 34.03 5.82 3.83
N VAL A 5 32.76 5.91 3.45
CA VAL A 5 31.81 4.80 3.57
C VAL A 5 32.22 3.68 2.59
N PRO A 6 32.31 2.41 3.03
CA PRO A 6 32.70 1.33 2.13
C PRO A 6 31.62 1.12 1.05
N LYS A 7 32.04 0.79 -0.18
CA LYS A 7 31.14 0.58 -1.33
C LYS A 7 30.01 -0.44 -1.05
N GLN A 8 30.30 -1.48 -0.27
CA GLN A 8 29.32 -2.50 0.12
C GLN A 8 28.15 -1.92 0.93
N TRP A 9 28.42 -0.98 1.84
CA TRP A 9 27.39 -0.35 2.66
C TRP A 9 26.48 0.56 1.83
N LEU A 10 27.04 1.23 0.83
CA LEU A 10 26.24 2.02 -0.11
C LEU A 10 25.30 1.12 -0.91
N TRP A 11 25.78 -0.04 -1.37
CA TRP A 11 24.97 -1.00 -2.12
C TRP A 11 23.84 -1.58 -1.25
N LEU A 12 24.13 -1.93 0.00
CA LEU A 12 23.12 -2.40 0.96
C LEU A 12 22.04 -1.36 1.22
N ASP A 13 22.41 -0.10 1.46
CA ASP A 13 21.46 0.99 1.70
C ASP A 13 20.57 1.24 0.47
N THR A 14 21.14 1.21 -0.74
CA THR A 14 20.39 1.32 -1.99
C THR A 14 19.45 0.12 -2.17
N ALA A 15 19.92 -1.11 -1.94
CA ALA A 15 19.11 -2.31 -2.06
C ALA A 15 17.91 -2.30 -1.08
N LEU A 16 18.16 -2.01 0.19
CA LEU A 16 17.09 -1.88 1.21
C LEU A 16 16.09 -0.78 0.85
N SER A 17 16.57 0.36 0.36
CA SER A 17 15.71 1.46 -0.10
C SER A 17 14.77 1.00 -1.23
N TRP A 18 15.29 0.32 -2.23
CA TRP A 18 14.47 -0.17 -3.34
C TRP A 18 13.49 -1.25 -2.92
N ILE A 19 13.89 -2.19 -2.06
CA ILE A 19 12.99 -3.23 -1.54
C ILE A 19 11.83 -2.57 -0.76
N ALA A 20 12.14 -1.61 0.13
CA ALA A 20 11.12 -0.86 0.87
C ALA A 20 10.13 -0.15 -0.08
N LEU A 21 10.65 0.54 -1.10
CA LEU A 21 9.83 1.27 -2.07
C LEU A 21 8.97 0.33 -2.92
N LEU A 22 9.51 -0.81 -3.35
CA LEU A 22 8.74 -1.83 -4.07
C LEU A 22 7.61 -2.38 -3.20
N GLY A 23 7.89 -2.69 -1.92
CA GLY A 23 6.85 -3.11 -0.98
C GLY A 23 5.72 -2.08 -0.85
N ILE A 24 6.07 -0.80 -0.67
CA ILE A 24 5.08 0.29 -0.61
C ILE A 24 4.27 0.38 -1.90
N LEU A 25 4.93 0.33 -3.07
CA LEU A 25 4.26 0.40 -4.38
C LEU A 25 3.36 -0.79 -4.64
N THR A 26 3.77 -2.00 -4.26
CA THR A 26 2.94 -3.20 -4.37
C THR A 26 1.72 -3.11 -3.47
N CYS A 27 1.89 -2.72 -2.20
CA CYS A 27 0.76 -2.49 -1.30
C CYS A 27 -0.19 -1.42 -1.83
N LEU A 28 0.35 -0.31 -2.31
CA LEU A 28 -0.45 0.77 -2.88
C LEU A 28 -1.22 0.28 -4.11
N GLY A 29 -0.56 -0.41 -5.05
CA GLY A 29 -1.20 -0.89 -6.26
C GLY A 29 -2.27 -1.94 -6.02
N LEU A 30 -2.06 -2.86 -5.08
CA LEU A 30 -3.09 -3.81 -4.67
C LEU A 30 -4.27 -3.09 -4.01
N THR A 31 -3.98 -2.12 -3.13
CA THR A 31 -5.01 -1.33 -2.46
C THR A 31 -5.83 -0.51 -3.46
N ASP A 32 -5.18 0.16 -4.40
CA ASP A 32 -5.83 0.95 -5.44
C ASP A 32 -6.67 0.06 -6.36
N PHE A 33 -6.10 -1.06 -6.83
CA PHE A 33 -6.78 -1.96 -7.75
C PHE A 33 -7.98 -2.65 -7.11
N HIS A 34 -7.89 -3.05 -5.84
CA HIS A 34 -9.02 -3.70 -5.17
C HIS A 34 -10.01 -2.69 -4.56
N GLY A 35 -9.55 -1.54 -4.09
CA GLY A 35 -10.39 -0.50 -3.50
C GLY A 35 -11.26 0.23 -4.53
N MET A 36 -10.73 0.49 -5.73
CA MET A 36 -11.48 1.13 -6.82
C MET A 36 -12.37 0.16 -7.61
N ARG A 37 -12.37 -1.13 -7.27
CA ARG A 37 -13.16 -2.12 -7.99
C ARG A 37 -14.66 -1.87 -7.75
N PRO A 38 -15.46 -1.65 -8.80
CA PRO A 38 -16.91 -1.58 -8.66
C PRO A 38 -17.45 -2.99 -8.37
N LEU A 39 -17.88 -3.22 -7.13
CA LEU A 39 -18.51 -4.45 -6.67
C LEU A 39 -19.87 -4.10 -6.06
N ASP A 40 -20.93 -4.79 -6.50
CA ASP A 40 -22.19 -4.76 -5.76
C ASP A 40 -22.05 -5.65 -4.53
N VAL A 41 -22.24 -5.06 -3.37
CA VAL A 41 -22.14 -5.71 -2.04
C VAL A 41 -23.44 -5.58 -1.27
N GLY A 42 -24.52 -5.21 -1.96
CA GLY A 42 -25.88 -5.21 -1.42
C GLY A 42 -26.18 -6.52 -0.69
N GLY A 43 -26.57 -6.42 0.59
CA GLY A 43 -26.91 -7.57 1.43
C GLY A 43 -25.79 -8.10 2.34
N THR A 44 -24.58 -7.53 2.31
CA THR A 44 -23.51 -7.89 3.27
C THR A 44 -23.52 -6.95 4.49
N LEU A 45 -23.62 -7.49 5.70
CA LEU A 45 -23.68 -6.71 6.96
C LEU A 45 -22.46 -5.78 7.16
N PHE A 46 -21.31 -6.16 6.59
CA PHE A 46 -20.05 -5.40 6.66
C PHE A 46 -19.33 -5.24 5.32
N GLY A 47 -19.71 -5.95 4.25
CA GLY A 47 -18.80 -6.23 3.12
C GLY A 47 -18.46 -5.04 2.23
N GLY A 48 -19.34 -4.03 2.14
CA GLY A 48 -19.07 -2.83 1.33
C GLY A 48 -18.26 -1.77 2.05
N SER A 49 -18.85 -1.16 3.07
CA SER A 49 -18.26 -0.02 3.77
C SER A 49 -17.01 -0.38 4.58
N PHE A 50 -16.98 -1.55 5.24
CA PHE A 50 -15.80 -1.97 6.01
C PHE A 50 -14.60 -2.24 5.11
N ASN A 51 -14.83 -2.86 3.95
CA ASN A 51 -13.77 -3.15 2.99
C ASN A 51 -13.22 -1.85 2.39
N GLN A 52 -14.08 -0.89 2.07
CA GLN A 52 -13.67 0.45 1.63
C GLN A 52 -12.87 1.20 2.71
N MET A 53 -13.28 1.14 3.98
CA MET A 53 -12.50 1.72 5.09
C MET A 53 -11.13 1.05 5.25
N MET A 54 -11.06 -0.28 5.10
CA MET A 54 -9.80 -1.01 5.17
C MET A 54 -8.84 -0.60 4.04
N TYR A 55 -9.33 -0.49 2.80
CA TYR A 55 -8.52 -0.01 1.69
C TYR A 55 -8.10 1.44 1.84
N ALA A 56 -8.99 2.33 2.30
CA ALA A 56 -8.63 3.71 2.60
C ALA A 56 -7.55 3.79 3.69
N GLY A 57 -7.66 2.99 4.75
CA GLY A 57 -6.63 2.88 5.79
C GLY A 57 -5.29 2.37 5.25
N ALA A 58 -5.31 1.34 4.42
CA ALA A 58 -4.11 0.80 3.77
C ALA A 58 -3.48 1.83 2.81
N TRP A 59 -4.29 2.61 2.09
CA TRP A 59 -3.83 3.67 1.20
C TRP A 59 -3.15 4.80 1.98
N ILE A 60 -3.77 5.26 3.07
CA ILE A 60 -3.19 6.27 3.97
C ILE A 60 -1.86 5.78 4.53
N ALA A 61 -1.79 4.51 4.97
CA ALA A 61 -0.55 3.92 5.45
C ALA A 61 0.53 3.91 4.36
N ALA A 62 0.20 3.48 3.13
CA ALA A 62 1.13 3.48 2.01
C ALA A 62 1.64 4.89 1.66
N MET A 63 0.76 5.90 1.68
CA MET A 63 1.14 7.30 1.48
C MET A 63 2.06 7.81 2.59
N ALA A 64 1.78 7.47 3.85
CA ALA A 64 2.67 7.80 4.96
C ALA A 64 4.05 7.14 4.79
N GLY A 65 4.09 5.88 4.33
CA GLY A 65 5.33 5.18 3.98
C GLY A 65 6.12 5.88 2.88
N LEU A 66 5.45 6.33 1.81
CA LEU A 66 6.05 7.06 0.69
C LEU A 66 6.59 8.44 1.14
N LEU A 67 5.85 9.14 1.99
CA LEU A 67 6.26 10.41 2.59
C LEU A 67 7.48 10.23 3.51
N LEU A 68 7.51 9.19 4.34
CA LEU A 68 8.67 8.84 5.16
C LEU A 68 9.90 8.54 4.27
N ALA A 69 9.74 7.72 3.23
CA ALA A 69 10.81 7.42 2.29
C ALA A 69 11.38 8.71 1.64
N THR A 70 10.51 9.68 1.38
CA THR A 70 10.88 10.99 0.81
C THR A 70 11.58 11.89 1.83
N ALA A 71 11.07 11.96 3.07
CA ALA A 71 11.64 12.75 4.15
C ALA A 71 13.08 12.32 4.47
N PHE A 72 13.31 11.00 4.55
CA PHE A 72 14.65 10.43 4.76
C PHE A 72 15.49 10.36 3.48
N ARG A 73 14.91 10.70 2.32
CA ARG A 73 15.53 10.68 1.00
C ARG A 73 16.15 9.32 0.68
N LEU A 74 15.38 8.25 0.86
CA LEU A 74 15.76 6.91 0.41
C LEU A 74 16.08 6.92 -1.08
N ASP A 75 17.00 6.07 -1.52
CA ASP A 75 17.30 5.98 -2.94
C ASP A 75 16.07 5.48 -3.71
N GLY A 76 15.73 6.13 -4.81
CA GLY A 76 14.55 5.80 -5.60
C GLY A 76 13.23 6.44 -5.14
N HIS A 77 13.20 7.26 -4.07
CA HIS A 77 11.93 7.86 -3.61
C HIS A 77 11.21 8.65 -4.72
N ARG A 78 11.95 9.40 -5.55
CA ARG A 78 11.36 10.21 -6.62
C ARG A 78 10.71 9.35 -7.71
N THR A 79 11.37 8.26 -8.09
CA THR A 79 10.82 7.29 -9.03
C THR A 79 9.60 6.60 -8.42
N ALA A 80 9.60 6.33 -7.12
CA ALA A 80 8.44 5.77 -6.43
C ALA A 80 7.23 6.71 -6.46
N TRP A 81 7.40 8.02 -6.34
CA TRP A 81 6.28 8.97 -6.55
C TRP A 81 5.67 8.88 -7.94
N CYS A 82 6.51 8.82 -8.98
CA CYS A 82 6.02 8.67 -10.35
C CYS A 82 5.27 7.33 -10.52
N MET A 83 5.85 6.24 -10.02
CA MET A 83 5.23 4.91 -10.12
C MET A 83 3.92 4.84 -9.33
N ALA A 84 3.85 5.43 -8.14
CA ALA A 84 2.64 5.52 -7.34
C ALA A 84 1.51 6.21 -8.13
N GLY A 85 1.82 7.34 -8.76
CA GLY A 85 0.86 8.05 -9.61
C GLY A 85 0.42 7.23 -10.83
N ILE A 86 1.34 6.57 -11.52
CA ILE A 86 1.03 5.71 -12.68
C ILE A 86 0.11 4.56 -12.26
N VAL A 87 0.42 3.90 -11.15
CA VAL A 87 -0.33 2.75 -10.66
C VAL A 87 -1.74 3.17 -10.24
N GLN A 88 -1.88 4.25 -9.48
CA GLN A 88 -3.19 4.75 -9.02
C GLN A 88 -4.06 5.20 -10.21
N THR A 89 -3.51 6.01 -11.12
CA THR A 89 -4.24 6.46 -12.31
C THR A 89 -4.56 5.29 -13.24
N GLY A 90 -3.65 4.34 -13.41
CA GLY A 90 -3.84 3.14 -14.24
C GLY A 90 -4.93 2.21 -13.70
N ALA A 91 -4.95 1.99 -12.37
CA ALA A 91 -6.00 1.23 -11.70
C ALA A 91 -7.37 1.89 -11.89
N GLY A 92 -7.47 3.21 -11.67
CA GLY A 92 -8.72 3.94 -11.89
C GLY A 92 -9.18 3.90 -13.35
N ALA A 93 -8.27 4.12 -14.31
CA ALA A 93 -8.57 4.05 -15.73
C ALA A 93 -9.06 2.65 -16.14
N TRP A 94 -8.43 1.59 -15.61
CA TRP A 94 -8.85 0.22 -15.85
C TRP A 94 -10.29 -0.01 -15.40
N TRP A 95 -10.65 0.40 -14.18
CA TRP A 95 -12.00 0.20 -13.66
C TRP A 95 -13.05 1.10 -14.30
N LEU A 96 -12.67 2.30 -14.74
CA LEU A 96 -13.58 3.17 -15.48
C LEU A 96 -13.92 2.58 -16.87
N LEU A 97 -12.95 1.96 -17.54
CA LEU A 97 -13.16 1.27 -18.82
C LEU A 97 -13.98 -0.01 -18.68
N HIS A 98 -13.82 -0.73 -17.56
CA HIS A 98 -14.53 -1.98 -17.26
C HIS A 98 -15.73 -1.78 -16.33
N TYR A 99 -16.23 -0.54 -16.21
CA TYR A 99 -17.32 -0.24 -15.32
C TYR A 99 -18.60 -0.94 -15.79
N PRO A 100 -19.31 -1.69 -14.95
CA PRO A 100 -20.45 -2.49 -15.36
C PRO A 100 -21.57 -1.60 -15.94
N ALA A 101 -22.11 -2.02 -17.09
CA ALA A 101 -23.18 -1.30 -17.80
C ALA A 101 -24.58 -1.55 -17.21
N THR A 102 -24.76 -2.61 -16.44
CA THR A 102 -26.06 -3.20 -16.09
C THR A 102 -26.73 -2.64 -14.83
N HIS A 103 -26.26 -1.54 -14.25
CA HIS A 103 -26.77 -1.03 -12.96
C HIS A 103 -27.23 0.45 -12.99
N ASP A 104 -27.40 1.08 -14.16
CA ASP A 104 -27.78 2.50 -14.30
C ASP A 104 -26.95 3.47 -13.41
N GLY A 105 -25.72 3.08 -13.05
CA GLY A 105 -24.86 3.82 -12.11
C GLY A 105 -25.10 3.55 -10.62
N ASN A 106 -26.17 2.84 -10.25
CA ASN A 106 -26.57 2.55 -8.87
C ASN A 106 -26.13 1.15 -8.42
N LEU A 107 -24.83 1.00 -8.17
CA LEU A 107 -24.30 -0.14 -7.42
C LEU A 107 -24.30 0.25 -5.93
N LEU A 108 -25.02 -0.48 -5.08
CA LEU A 108 -25.07 -0.19 -3.65
C LEU A 108 -23.70 -0.41 -3.00
N LEU A 109 -23.20 0.62 -2.29
CA LEU A 109 -21.94 0.57 -1.53
C LEU A 109 -20.68 0.28 -2.38
N SER A 110 -20.68 0.73 -3.65
CA SER A 110 -19.54 0.64 -4.56
C SER A 110 -19.05 2.03 -4.99
N PRO A 111 -17.77 2.18 -5.41
CA PRO A 111 -17.26 3.46 -5.88
C PRO A 111 -17.99 3.95 -7.14
N GLU A 112 -18.48 5.18 -7.10
CA GLU A 112 -19.09 5.81 -8.29
C GLU A 112 -18.02 6.18 -9.33
N ARG A 113 -18.44 6.37 -10.58
CA ARG A 113 -17.52 6.78 -11.67
C ARG A 113 -16.80 8.10 -11.35
N GLU A 114 -17.49 9.04 -10.70
CA GLU A 114 -16.92 10.32 -10.28
C GLU A 114 -15.86 10.14 -9.18
N GLU A 115 -16.06 9.21 -8.26
CA GLU A 115 -15.10 8.87 -7.20
C GLU A 115 -13.85 8.21 -7.77
N ILE A 116 -14.00 7.32 -8.75
CA ILE A 116 -12.88 6.72 -9.49
C ILE A 116 -12.10 7.82 -10.24
N ALA A 117 -12.80 8.76 -10.90
CA ALA A 117 -12.16 9.89 -11.56
C ALA A 117 -11.41 10.80 -10.56
N ALA A 118 -11.97 11.06 -9.39
CA ALA A 118 -11.30 11.79 -8.32
C ALA A 118 -10.04 11.07 -7.82
N ALA A 119 -10.09 9.74 -7.66
CA ALA A 119 -8.93 8.94 -7.31
C ALA A 119 -7.82 8.98 -8.39
N MET A 120 -8.20 9.01 -9.66
CA MET A 120 -7.25 9.23 -10.76
C MET A 120 -6.59 10.60 -10.70
N LEU A 121 -7.31 11.66 -10.31
CA LEU A 121 -6.72 12.99 -10.11
C LEU A 121 -5.67 12.98 -8.99
N VAL A 122 -5.91 12.22 -7.91
CA VAL A 122 -4.91 12.00 -6.85
C VAL A 122 -3.67 11.30 -7.42
N GLY A 123 -3.85 10.25 -8.23
CA GLY A 123 -2.74 9.59 -8.94
C GLY A 123 -1.95 10.55 -9.83
N MET A 124 -2.63 11.42 -10.58
CA MET A 124 -1.99 12.46 -11.38
C MET A 124 -1.23 13.48 -10.54
N ALA A 125 -1.76 13.88 -9.38
CA ALA A 125 -1.08 14.76 -8.44
C ALA A 125 0.22 14.12 -7.90
N LEU A 126 0.20 12.82 -7.58
CA LEU A 126 1.40 12.06 -7.20
C LEU A 126 2.45 12.03 -8.32
N LEU A 127 2.01 11.78 -9.55
CA LEU A 127 2.90 11.76 -10.73
C LEU A 127 3.57 13.12 -10.93
N ILE A 128 2.79 14.21 -10.89
CA ILE A 128 3.30 15.59 -11.00
C ILE A 128 4.27 15.88 -9.85
N GLY A 129 3.94 15.45 -8.63
CA GLY A 129 4.82 15.55 -7.46
C GLY A 129 6.18 14.87 -7.69
N GLY A 130 6.17 13.64 -8.22
CA GLY A 130 7.39 12.90 -8.57
C GLY A 130 8.24 13.62 -9.62
N VAL A 131 7.61 14.10 -10.69
CA VAL A 131 8.28 14.90 -11.74
C VAL A 131 8.89 16.17 -11.15
N PHE A 132 8.14 16.88 -10.31
CA PHE A 132 8.64 18.08 -9.63
C PHE A 132 9.87 17.79 -8.76
N LEU A 133 9.87 16.68 -8.02
CA LEU A 133 11.02 16.24 -7.22
C LEU A 133 12.24 15.93 -8.10
N HIS A 134 12.04 15.31 -9.26
CA HIS A 134 13.12 15.05 -10.24
C HIS A 134 13.70 16.36 -10.81
N VAL A 135 12.85 17.27 -11.25
CA VAL A 135 13.28 18.58 -11.81
C VAL A 135 14.03 19.40 -10.76
N ARG A 136 13.50 19.47 -9.53
CA ARG A 136 14.14 20.19 -8.42
C ARG A 136 15.53 19.62 -8.11
N ALA A 137 15.67 18.30 -8.19
CA ALA A 137 16.95 17.66 -7.94
C ALA A 137 17.97 17.85 -9.07
N ALA A 138 17.53 17.87 -10.33
CA ALA A 138 18.39 18.18 -11.46
C ALA A 138 18.95 19.61 -11.38
N ARG A 139 18.16 20.55 -10.84
CA ARG A 139 18.57 21.95 -10.64
C ARG A 139 19.51 22.14 -9.45
N ALA A 140 19.59 21.19 -8.52
CA ALA A 140 20.46 21.31 -7.34
C ALA A 140 21.93 21.04 -7.70
N ARG A 141 22.75 22.11 -7.78
CA ARG A 141 24.21 22.00 -7.96
C ARG A 141 24.85 21.47 -6.66
N ARG A 142 25.53 20.31 -6.78
CA ARG A 142 26.30 19.56 -5.74
C ARG A 142 25.50 18.56 -4.90
N ARG A 143 25.81 17.28 -5.10
CA ARG A 143 25.54 16.22 -4.11
C ARG A 143 26.55 16.36 -2.98
N ARG A 144 26.08 16.72 -1.77
CA ARG A 144 26.92 16.61 -0.56
C ARG A 144 27.18 15.12 -0.28
N PRO A 145 28.39 14.74 0.15
CA PRO A 145 28.67 13.38 0.58
C PRO A 145 27.72 12.99 1.73
N ILE A 146 27.19 11.77 1.68
CA ILE A 146 26.34 11.22 2.73
C ILE A 146 27.20 10.95 3.97
N SER A 147 26.78 11.45 5.13
CA SER A 147 27.42 11.13 6.40
C SER A 147 27.04 9.71 6.84
N SER A 148 27.95 9.04 7.55
CA SER A 148 27.71 7.69 8.09
C SER A 148 26.42 7.62 8.94
N THR A 149 26.20 8.60 9.82
CA THR A 149 24.97 8.71 10.63
C THR A 149 23.71 8.74 9.78
N ARG A 150 23.72 9.49 8.66
CA ARG A 150 22.56 9.56 7.77
C ARG A 150 22.29 8.24 7.07
N MET A 151 23.34 7.49 6.73
CA MET A 151 23.18 6.16 6.14
C MET A 151 22.56 5.19 7.14
N VAL A 152 23.02 5.17 8.40
CA VAL A 152 22.42 4.34 9.46
C VAL A 152 20.94 4.66 9.62
N VAL A 153 20.57 5.94 9.70
CA VAL A 153 19.17 6.36 9.80
C VAL A 153 18.34 5.89 8.59
N ARG A 154 18.86 6.05 7.36
CA ARG A 154 18.19 5.57 6.15
C ARG A 154 17.97 4.06 6.17
N SER A 155 18.99 3.30 6.56
CA SER A 155 18.92 1.84 6.65
C SER A 155 17.92 1.37 7.71
N VAL A 156 17.85 2.03 8.87
CA VAL A 156 16.84 1.75 9.90
C VAL A 156 15.43 2.02 9.37
N VAL A 157 15.21 3.19 8.74
CA VAL A 157 13.90 3.55 8.17
C VAL A 157 13.50 2.58 7.06
N ALA A 158 14.42 2.24 6.14
CA ALA A 158 14.14 1.28 5.07
C ALA A 158 13.79 -0.10 5.64
N SER A 159 14.50 -0.56 6.66
CA SER A 159 14.23 -1.85 7.32
C SER A 159 12.85 -1.85 8.00
N SER A 160 12.47 -0.77 8.68
CA SER A 160 11.14 -0.63 9.27
C SER A 160 10.04 -0.64 8.21
N LEU A 161 10.24 0.04 7.08
CA LEU A 161 9.29 0.04 5.97
C LEU A 161 9.16 -1.36 5.33
N ILE A 162 10.27 -2.09 5.17
CA ILE A 162 10.24 -3.49 4.71
C ILE A 162 9.41 -4.35 5.66
N LEU A 163 9.61 -4.19 6.97
CA LEU A 163 8.85 -4.94 7.96
C LEU A 163 7.34 -4.67 7.81
N ILE A 164 6.96 -3.39 7.71
CA ILE A 164 5.56 -2.96 7.66
C ILE A 164 4.87 -3.38 6.35
N PHE A 165 5.51 -3.16 5.20
CA PHE A 165 4.87 -3.33 3.89
C PHE A 165 5.16 -4.68 3.22
N ILE A 166 6.09 -5.47 3.75
CA ILE A 166 6.42 -6.79 3.17
C ILE A 166 6.25 -7.87 4.23
N ALA A 167 6.97 -7.79 5.34
CA ALA A 167 7.02 -8.89 6.30
C ALA A 167 5.67 -9.13 6.99
N ILE A 168 4.98 -8.07 7.44
CA ILE A 168 3.67 -8.21 8.09
C ILE A 168 2.62 -8.77 7.12
N PRO A 169 2.41 -8.21 5.90
CA PRO A 169 1.47 -8.79 4.94
C PRO A 169 1.81 -10.23 4.57
N LEU A 170 3.09 -10.53 4.36
CA LEU A 170 3.53 -11.89 4.02
C LEU A 170 3.28 -12.86 5.18
N ALA A 171 3.60 -12.47 6.41
CA ALA A 171 3.33 -13.29 7.59
C ALA A 171 1.83 -13.55 7.75
N ASN A 172 0.98 -12.56 7.49
CA ASN A 172 -0.48 -12.74 7.54
C ASN A 172 -0.99 -13.62 6.40
N ALA A 173 -0.43 -13.51 5.19
CA ALA A 173 -0.81 -14.34 4.05
C ALA A 173 -0.40 -15.82 4.22
N LEU A 174 0.67 -16.07 4.96
CA LEU A 174 1.15 -17.42 5.28
C LEU A 174 0.40 -18.07 6.46
N ARG A 175 -0.45 -17.32 7.19
CA ARG A 175 -1.28 -17.92 8.24
C ARG A 175 -2.37 -18.77 7.59
N THR A 176 -2.56 -19.98 8.12
CA THR A 176 -3.71 -20.80 7.77
C THR A 176 -4.99 -20.05 8.14
N PRO A 177 -5.95 -19.88 7.22
CA PRO A 177 -7.22 -19.24 7.55
C PRO A 177 -7.91 -20.03 8.65
N LEU A 178 -8.51 -19.34 9.62
CA LEU A 178 -9.30 -20.02 10.64
C LEU A 178 -10.47 -20.76 9.97
N PRO A 179 -10.80 -21.98 10.44
CA PRO A 179 -11.97 -22.69 9.93
C PRO A 179 -13.25 -21.86 10.16
N HIS A 180 -14.24 -22.08 9.29
CA HIS A 180 -15.58 -21.55 9.53
C HIS A 180 -16.10 -22.09 10.87
N CYS A 181 -16.74 -21.22 11.66
CA CYS A 181 -17.23 -21.54 13.01
C CYS A 181 -16.14 -21.99 14.00
N ALA A 182 -15.10 -21.17 14.15
CA ALA A 182 -13.97 -21.38 15.05
C ALA A 182 -14.23 -20.81 16.45
N PHE A 183 -13.93 -21.60 17.49
CA PHE A 183 -13.96 -21.18 18.89
C PHE A 183 -12.59 -21.32 19.54
N SER A 184 -12.23 -20.39 20.41
CA SER A 184 -11.07 -20.55 21.28
C SER A 184 -11.36 -21.58 22.36
N LYS A 185 -10.31 -22.15 22.97
CA LYS A 185 -10.43 -23.00 24.16
C LYS A 185 -11.11 -22.31 25.35
N ALA A 186 -11.11 -20.98 25.40
CA ALA A 186 -11.82 -20.20 26.41
C ALA A 186 -13.32 -20.02 26.10
N GLY A 187 -13.81 -20.58 24.99
CA GLY A 187 -15.20 -20.45 24.54
C GLY A 187 -15.50 -19.15 23.80
N SER A 188 -14.49 -18.33 23.49
CA SER A 188 -14.70 -17.11 22.69
C SER A 188 -14.83 -17.46 21.22
N GLN A 189 -15.85 -16.89 20.57
CA GLN A 189 -16.07 -17.07 19.14
C GLN A 189 -15.03 -16.28 18.35
N LEU A 190 -14.24 -16.99 17.53
CA LEU A 190 -13.17 -16.42 16.71
C LEU A 190 -13.63 -16.15 15.27
N THR A 191 -14.55 -16.96 14.73
CA THR A 191 -15.19 -16.73 13.43
C THR A 191 -16.71 -16.92 13.52
N VAL A 192 -17.44 -16.23 12.63
CA VAL A 192 -18.91 -16.26 12.62
C VAL A 192 -19.41 -17.62 12.13
N CYS A 193 -20.37 -18.21 12.85
CA CYS A 193 -21.16 -19.37 12.40
C CYS A 193 -22.43 -18.81 11.76
N LEU A 194 -22.60 -19.03 10.46
CA LEU A 194 -23.69 -18.42 9.69
C LEU A 194 -24.86 -19.40 9.48
N ASP A 195 -24.62 -20.69 9.62
CA ASP A 195 -25.65 -21.73 9.48
C ASP A 195 -25.83 -22.54 10.78
N ALA A 196 -27.06 -23.00 11.03
CA ALA A 196 -27.39 -23.88 12.15
C ALA A 196 -26.77 -25.28 11.98
N SER A 197 -26.30 -25.62 10.77
CA SER A 197 -25.58 -26.86 10.47
C SER A 197 -24.07 -26.78 10.69
N ASP A 198 -23.51 -25.59 10.98
CA ASP A 198 -22.08 -25.42 11.18
C ASP A 198 -21.60 -26.14 12.45
N THR A 199 -20.68 -27.09 12.31
CA THR A 199 -20.04 -27.77 13.45
C THR A 199 -18.93 -26.88 14.03
N PRO A 200 -18.96 -26.55 15.34
CA PRO A 200 -17.95 -25.71 15.95
C PRO A 200 -16.60 -26.41 15.98
N VAL A 201 -15.58 -25.77 15.38
CA VAL A 201 -14.20 -26.25 15.40
C VAL A 201 -13.43 -25.51 16.48
N ILE A 202 -12.96 -26.23 17.49
CA ILE A 202 -12.15 -25.64 18.56
C ILE A 202 -10.72 -25.50 18.04
N VAL A 203 -10.20 -24.28 18.09
CA VAL A 203 -8.86 -23.92 17.61
C VAL A 203 -8.06 -23.39 18.79
N ASP A 204 -6.76 -23.71 18.80
CA ASP A 204 -5.80 -23.31 19.84
C ASP A 204 -5.51 -21.79 19.86
#